data_AF-A0A519UF97-F1
#
_entry.id   AF-A0A519UF97-F1
#
_cell.length_a   1.000
_cell.length_b   1.000
_cell.length_c   1.000
_cell.angle_alpha   90.00
_cell.angle_beta   90.00
_cell.angle_gamma   90.00
#
_symmetry.space_group_name_H-M   'P 1'
#
loop_
_entity.id
_entity.type
_entity.pdbx_description
1 polymer ?
#
loop_
_entity_poly.entity_id
_entity_poly.type
_entity_poly.pdbx_seq_one_letter_code
_entity_poly.pdbx_strand_id
1 'polypeptide(L)'
;GLDWGSSTGPGAERLFYIINTISSLRYEGAEGVGCLLLARRGHPNLEEVFALTCPVDLTDYRAVRKLLEMTTPHIHLLADADKVYALGREVGQYDASREDLFAFHFLTYYTWELSHAGHTLLRCRYGLPGLARPRLNRLAFKREYKRTFGIPKAEQLERLWQVVLEASRQPKGTLLVVSTEALAEADRLKLQCTLIEPVVLTPTITQLVTAIDGAVLLDPQGYCYSIGVILDGKATSGHGNSTRGARYNSAIRYVESSDFPTLVVVVSEDGMVDVMTKESLAENRG
;
A
#
# COMPACT_ATOMS: atom_id res chain seq x y z
N GLY A 1 28.87 -4.31 -25.90
CA GLY A 1 29.14 -4.65 -24.49
C GLY A 1 28.92 -3.42 -23.69
N LEU A 2 27.85 -3.38 -22.91
CA LEU A 2 27.59 -2.33 -21.95
C LEU A 2 27.19 -3.04 -20.66
N ASP A 3 28.12 -2.98 -19.73
CA ASP A 3 28.08 -3.53 -18.39
C ASP A 3 27.18 -2.63 -17.54
N TRP A 4 25.99 -3.10 -17.22
CA TRP A 4 25.15 -2.49 -16.20
C TRP A 4 25.56 -3.12 -14.87
N GLY A 5 26.37 -2.40 -14.11
CA GLY A 5 26.66 -2.74 -12.73
C GLY A 5 25.36 -2.79 -11.92
N SER A 6 24.89 -4.01 -11.64
CA SER A 6 23.94 -4.27 -10.58
C SER A 6 24.74 -4.56 -9.31
N SER A 7 24.52 -3.76 -8.26
CA SER A 7 25.07 -3.96 -6.93
C SER A 7 24.41 -5.13 -6.18
N THR A 8 23.86 -6.11 -6.90
CA THR A 8 23.18 -7.29 -6.35
C THR A 8 23.84 -8.52 -6.93
N GLY A 9 24.73 -9.13 -6.14
CA GLY A 9 25.37 -10.39 -6.52
C GLY A 9 24.37 -11.55 -6.67
N PRO A 10 24.83 -12.72 -7.15
CA PRO A 10 23.99 -13.90 -7.42
C PRO A 10 23.09 -14.33 -6.24
N GLY A 11 23.50 -14.01 -5.01
CA GLY A 11 22.75 -14.33 -3.79
C GLY A 11 21.46 -13.51 -3.60
N ALA A 12 21.44 -12.22 -3.96
CA ALA A 12 20.28 -11.36 -3.76
C ALA A 12 19.14 -11.72 -4.72
N GLU A 13 19.48 -11.98 -5.99
CA GLU A 13 18.51 -12.48 -6.99
C GLU A 13 17.94 -13.83 -6.56
N ARG A 14 18.81 -14.78 -6.16
CA ARG A 14 18.38 -16.09 -5.66
C ARG A 14 17.40 -15.96 -4.49
N LEU A 15 17.72 -15.14 -3.50
CA LEU A 15 16.87 -14.93 -2.34
C LEU A 15 15.53 -14.29 -2.73
N PHE A 16 15.53 -13.30 -3.63
CA PHE A 16 14.30 -12.72 -4.17
C PHE A 16 13.41 -13.80 -4.79
N TYR A 17 13.95 -14.65 -5.66
CA TYR A 17 13.17 -15.74 -6.27
C TYR A 17 12.61 -16.73 -5.23
N ILE A 18 13.40 -17.07 -4.21
CA ILE A 18 12.97 -17.96 -3.14
C ILE A 18 11.78 -17.36 -2.37
N ILE A 19 11.93 -16.14 -1.86
CA ILE A 19 10.88 -15.47 -1.07
C ILE A 19 9.63 -15.25 -1.93
N ASN A 20 9.81 -14.83 -3.18
CA ASN A 20 8.73 -14.63 -4.12
C ASN A 20 7.96 -15.95 -4.38
N THR A 21 8.67 -17.06 -4.55
CA THR A 21 8.06 -18.39 -4.74
C THR A 21 7.29 -18.81 -3.49
N ILE A 22 7.88 -18.70 -2.29
CA ILE A 22 7.20 -19.04 -1.03
C ILE A 22 5.91 -18.23 -0.86
N SER A 23 5.94 -16.92 -1.17
CA SER A 23 4.77 -16.04 -1.05
C SER A 23 3.61 -16.43 -1.98
N SER A 24 3.90 -17.10 -3.11
CA SER A 24 2.89 -17.55 -4.07
C SER A 24 2.21 -18.87 -3.68
N LEU A 25 2.66 -19.54 -2.61
CA LEU A 25 2.13 -20.83 -2.18
C LEU A 25 1.02 -20.67 -1.13
N ARG A 26 -0.02 -21.49 -1.27
CA ARG A 26 -1.06 -21.68 -0.25
C ARG A 26 -0.75 -22.91 0.60
N TYR A 27 -1.22 -22.91 1.84
CA TYR A 27 -1.19 -24.08 2.73
C TYR A 27 -2.60 -24.30 3.28
N GLU A 28 -3.14 -25.51 3.16
CA GLU A 28 -4.53 -25.87 3.58
C GLU A 28 -5.62 -24.90 3.05
N GLY A 29 -5.39 -24.30 1.89
CA GLY A 29 -6.30 -23.35 1.25
C GLY A 29 -6.18 -21.90 1.74
N ALA A 30 -5.46 -21.66 2.85
CA ALA A 30 -5.19 -20.33 3.39
C ALA A 30 -3.99 -19.66 2.71
N GLU A 31 -4.03 -18.33 2.66
CA GLU A 31 -2.92 -17.50 2.18
C GLU A 31 -1.76 -17.49 3.18
N GLY A 32 -0.55 -17.22 2.68
CA GLY A 32 0.65 -17.12 3.53
C GLY A 32 0.77 -15.79 4.22
N VAL A 33 0.51 -15.78 5.53
CA VAL A 33 0.87 -14.67 6.43
C VAL A 33 1.93 -15.16 7.39
N GLY A 34 2.95 -14.34 7.66
CA GLY A 34 4.00 -14.69 8.60
C GLY A 34 5.25 -13.85 8.40
N CYS A 35 6.28 -14.12 9.20
CA CYS A 35 7.54 -13.39 9.11
C CYS A 35 8.73 -14.36 9.18
N LEU A 36 9.74 -14.06 8.37
CA LEU A 36 11.06 -14.71 8.37
C LEU A 36 12.13 -13.65 8.65
N LEU A 37 12.85 -13.82 9.75
CA LEU A 37 14.01 -13.03 10.12
C LEU A 37 15.27 -13.63 9.49
N LEU A 38 15.96 -12.84 8.70
CA LEU A 38 17.21 -13.18 8.04
C LEU A 38 18.37 -12.53 8.80
N ALA A 39 19.25 -13.35 9.37
CA ALA A 39 20.51 -12.91 9.97
C ALA A 39 21.50 -14.08 10.06
N ARG A 40 22.76 -13.80 10.37
CA ARG A 40 23.73 -14.86 10.72
C ARG A 40 23.26 -15.62 11.97
N ARG A 41 23.55 -16.92 12.05
CA ARG A 41 23.27 -17.71 13.26
C ARG A 41 23.97 -17.12 14.48
N GLY A 42 23.31 -17.20 15.63
CA GLY A 42 23.81 -16.62 16.89
C GLY A 42 23.82 -15.09 16.89
N HIS A 43 22.99 -14.44 16.06
CA HIS A 43 22.83 -13.00 16.06
C HIS A 43 22.42 -12.51 17.47
N PRO A 44 23.08 -11.49 18.05
CA PRO A 44 22.87 -11.09 19.45
C PRO A 44 21.48 -10.52 19.74
N ASN A 45 20.76 -10.05 18.70
CA ASN A 45 19.38 -9.59 18.81
C ASN A 45 18.34 -10.65 18.41
N LEU A 46 18.73 -11.93 18.28
CA LEU A 46 17.78 -13.01 18.03
C LEU A 46 17.83 -14.01 19.18
N GLU A 47 16.66 -14.38 19.68
CA GLU A 47 16.46 -15.46 20.65
C GLU A 47 15.70 -16.60 19.98
N GLU A 48 16.22 -17.82 20.10
CA GLU A 48 15.54 -19.03 19.65
C GLU A 48 14.50 -19.45 20.70
N VAL A 49 13.25 -19.64 20.26
CA VAL A 49 12.19 -20.27 21.07
C VAL A 49 12.39 -21.78 21.05
N PHE A 50 12.64 -22.34 19.86
CA PHE A 50 13.18 -23.69 19.69
C PHE A 50 13.90 -23.81 18.34
N ALA A 51 14.95 -24.63 18.32
CA ALA A 51 15.71 -24.95 17.12
C ALA A 51 15.17 -26.19 16.41
N LEU A 52 15.35 -26.24 15.09
CA LEU A 52 15.10 -27.43 14.28
C LEU A 52 16.33 -28.33 14.32
N THR A 53 16.16 -29.59 14.72
CA THR A 53 17.26 -30.58 14.67
C THR A 53 17.78 -30.78 13.26
N CYS A 54 16.89 -30.73 12.27
CA CYS A 54 17.21 -30.75 10.85
C CYS A 54 16.73 -29.44 10.21
N PRO A 55 17.61 -28.43 10.04
CA PRO A 55 17.27 -27.18 9.37
C PRO A 55 16.71 -27.42 7.96
N VAL A 56 15.69 -26.66 7.58
CA VAL A 56 14.98 -26.79 6.30
C VAL A 56 15.62 -25.86 5.29
N ASP A 57 16.05 -26.39 4.14
CA ASP A 57 16.56 -25.58 3.04
C ASP A 57 15.50 -24.62 2.52
N LEU A 58 15.86 -23.35 2.31
CA LEU A 58 14.93 -22.32 1.86
C LEU A 58 14.34 -22.61 0.46
N THR A 59 15.03 -23.45 -0.32
CA THR A 59 14.56 -23.95 -1.61
C THR A 59 13.47 -25.03 -1.49
N ASP A 60 13.28 -25.62 -0.31
CA ASP A 60 12.10 -26.45 -0.04
C ASP A 60 10.90 -25.54 0.32
N TYR A 61 10.39 -24.88 -0.71
CA TYR A 61 9.36 -23.85 -0.56
C TYR A 61 8.11 -24.35 0.17
N ARG A 62 7.74 -25.62 -0.01
CA ARG A 62 6.57 -26.22 0.65
C ARG A 62 6.83 -26.45 2.13
N ALA A 63 8.02 -26.94 2.50
CA ALA A 63 8.38 -27.11 3.90
C ALA A 63 8.49 -25.75 4.61
N VAL A 64 9.14 -24.75 4.01
CA VAL A 64 9.21 -23.40 4.57
C VAL A 64 7.81 -22.79 4.71
N ARG A 65 6.96 -22.95 3.70
CA ARG A 65 5.57 -22.48 3.76
C ARG A 65 4.79 -23.14 4.90
N LYS A 66 5.00 -24.44 5.14
CA LYS A 66 4.39 -25.14 6.27
C LYS A 66 4.90 -24.61 7.62
N LEU A 67 6.19 -24.30 7.73
CA LEU A 67 6.74 -23.71 8.96
C LEU A 67 6.20 -22.30 9.24
N LEU A 68 5.93 -21.51 8.19
CA LEU A 68 5.34 -20.17 8.34
C LEU A 68 3.99 -20.19 9.09
N GLU A 69 3.22 -21.27 9.00
CA GLU A 69 1.95 -21.44 9.75
C GLU A 69 2.13 -21.42 11.28
N MET A 70 3.35 -21.70 11.74
CA MET A 70 3.68 -21.70 13.17
C MET A 70 4.11 -20.32 13.67
N THR A 71 4.21 -19.32 12.78
CA THR A 71 4.58 -17.96 13.14
C THR A 71 3.41 -17.21 13.77
N THR A 72 3.72 -16.24 14.61
CA THR A 72 2.77 -15.33 15.25
C THR A 72 3.28 -13.89 15.12
N PRO A 73 2.53 -12.86 15.55
CA PRO A 73 3.04 -11.49 15.57
C PRO A 73 4.33 -11.29 16.39
N HIS A 74 4.71 -12.24 17.24
CA HIS A 74 5.89 -12.15 18.11
C HIS A 74 6.90 -13.28 17.91
N ILE A 75 6.58 -14.29 17.09
CA ILE A 75 7.43 -15.46 16.86
C ILE A 75 7.54 -15.68 15.36
N HIS A 76 8.77 -15.76 14.86
CA HIS A 76 9.10 -15.72 13.44
C HIS A 76 10.03 -16.88 13.08
N LEU A 77 10.13 -17.21 11.80
CA LEU A 77 11.16 -18.13 11.33
C LEU A 77 12.53 -17.43 11.40
N LEU A 78 13.56 -18.11 11.87
CA LEU A 78 14.94 -17.63 11.81
C LEU A 78 15.68 -18.35 10.68
N ALA A 79 16.35 -17.58 9.81
CA ALA A 79 17.07 -18.11 8.66
C ALA A 79 18.44 -17.43 8.43
N ASP A 80 19.39 -18.20 7.89
CA ASP A 80 20.79 -17.82 7.67
C ASP A 80 21.18 -17.67 6.19
N ALA A 81 20.22 -17.24 5.36
CA ALA A 81 20.26 -17.11 3.90
C ALA A 81 20.19 -18.41 3.10
N ASP A 82 20.47 -19.57 3.70
CA ASP A 82 20.31 -20.87 3.06
C ASP A 82 19.20 -21.72 3.70
N LYS A 83 19.08 -21.69 5.03
CA LYS A 83 18.14 -22.57 5.76
C LYS A 83 17.32 -21.81 6.79
N VAL A 84 16.09 -22.29 7.01
CA VAL A 84 15.35 -22.02 8.24
C VAL A 84 15.88 -22.98 9.30
N TYR A 85 16.37 -22.44 10.41
CA TYR A 85 17.02 -23.25 11.46
C TYR A 85 16.30 -23.23 12.81
N ALA A 86 15.39 -22.27 13.04
CA ALA A 86 14.66 -22.15 14.30
C ALA A 86 13.36 -21.35 14.14
N LEU A 87 12.51 -21.40 15.16
CA LEU A 87 11.54 -20.35 15.44
C LEU A 87 12.06 -19.50 16.59
N GLY A 88 11.88 -18.19 16.50
CA GLY A 88 12.46 -17.26 17.45
C GLY A 88 11.86 -15.86 17.36
N ARG A 89 12.53 -14.91 18.00
CA ARG A 89 12.09 -13.52 18.06
C ARG A 89 13.27 -12.56 18.16
N GLU A 90 13.02 -11.31 17.81
CA GLU A 90 13.96 -10.22 18.06
C GLU A 90 14.01 -9.89 19.55
N VAL A 91 15.20 -9.63 20.09
CA VAL A 91 15.45 -9.29 21.49
C VAL A 91 16.45 -8.15 21.65
N GLY A 92 16.33 -7.44 22.78
CA GLY A 92 17.18 -6.31 23.12
C GLY A 92 16.91 -5.10 22.23
N GLN A 93 17.93 -4.26 22.06
CA GLN A 93 17.89 -3.10 21.18
C GLN A 93 18.84 -3.34 20.00
N TYR A 94 18.29 -3.40 18.79
CA TYR A 94 19.08 -3.56 17.57
C TYR A 94 19.70 -2.23 17.14
N ASP A 95 20.99 -2.27 16.78
CA ASP A 95 21.69 -1.15 16.17
C ASP A 95 21.49 -1.18 14.66
N ALA A 96 20.67 -0.26 14.15
CA ALA A 96 20.31 -0.17 12.75
C ALA A 96 21.55 -0.02 11.83
N SER A 97 22.65 0.56 12.33
CA SER A 97 23.86 0.77 11.51
C SER A 97 24.59 -0.52 11.13
N ARG A 98 24.26 -1.65 11.78
CA ARG A 98 24.88 -2.96 11.49
C ARG A 98 24.39 -3.61 10.20
N GLU A 99 23.18 -3.26 9.75
CA GLU A 99 22.60 -3.78 8.50
C GLU A 99 22.71 -5.32 8.34
N ASP A 100 22.57 -6.08 9.44
CA ASP A 100 22.76 -7.53 9.47
C ASP A 100 21.57 -8.33 10.02
N LEU A 101 20.43 -7.67 10.23
CA LEU A 101 19.13 -8.28 10.56
C LEU A 101 18.03 -7.68 9.67
N PHE A 102 17.40 -8.53 8.85
CA PHE A 102 16.31 -8.16 7.95
C PHE A 102 15.08 -9.01 8.22
N ALA A 103 13.89 -8.48 7.93
CA ALA A 103 12.64 -9.21 8.07
C ALA A 103 11.87 -9.23 6.75
N PHE A 104 11.52 -10.45 6.32
CA PHE A 104 10.60 -10.71 5.22
C PHE A 104 9.21 -10.96 5.77
N HIS A 105 8.28 -10.05 5.51
CA HIS A 105 6.88 -10.15 5.93
C HIS A 105 6.04 -10.68 4.79
N PHE A 106 5.45 -11.86 4.96
CA PHE A 106 4.46 -12.42 4.06
C PHE A 106 3.09 -11.84 4.48
N LEU A 107 2.43 -11.11 3.58
CA LEU A 107 1.24 -10.32 3.92
C LEU A 107 -0.07 -10.98 3.49
N THR A 108 -0.08 -11.49 2.27
CA THR A 108 -1.24 -12.08 1.58
C THR A 108 -0.70 -12.85 0.37
N TYR A 109 -1.57 -13.52 -0.37
CA TYR A 109 -1.17 -14.27 -1.56
C TYR A 109 -0.25 -13.46 -2.49
N TYR A 110 0.92 -14.03 -2.74
CA TYR A 110 1.92 -13.52 -3.66
C TYR A 110 2.39 -12.07 -3.38
N THR A 111 2.30 -11.65 -2.11
CA THR A 111 2.66 -10.31 -1.65
C THR A 111 3.51 -10.38 -0.38
N TRP A 112 4.66 -9.72 -0.42
CA TRP A 112 5.60 -9.68 0.70
C TRP A 112 6.34 -8.35 0.78
N GLU A 113 6.89 -8.05 1.96
CA GLU A 113 7.69 -6.86 2.25
C GLU A 113 9.07 -7.24 2.81
N LEU A 114 10.10 -6.49 2.42
CA LEU A 114 11.40 -6.47 3.08
C LEU A 114 11.46 -5.28 4.01
N SER A 115 11.92 -5.49 5.24
CA SER A 115 12.17 -4.42 6.19
C SER A 115 13.50 -4.60 6.94
N HIS A 116 14.02 -3.49 7.44
CA HIS A 116 15.21 -3.40 8.28
C HIS A 116 14.97 -2.33 9.36
N ALA A 117 15.32 -2.62 10.61
CA ALA A 117 15.13 -1.72 11.75
C ALA A 117 13.72 -1.09 11.84
N GLY A 118 12.68 -1.88 11.52
CA GLY A 118 11.28 -1.43 11.52
C GLY A 118 10.85 -0.60 10.29
N HIS A 119 11.75 -0.30 9.37
CA HIS A 119 11.46 0.42 8.13
C HIS A 119 11.27 -0.54 6.97
N THR A 120 10.12 -0.47 6.29
CA THR A 120 9.90 -1.19 5.03
C THR A 120 10.77 -0.57 3.94
N LEU A 121 11.57 -1.41 3.26
CA LEU A 121 12.46 -1.01 2.17
C LEU A 121 11.82 -1.30 0.81
N LEU A 122 11.19 -2.47 0.69
CA LEU A 122 10.63 -3.01 -0.55
C LEU A 122 9.28 -3.66 -0.26
N ARG A 123 8.33 -3.50 -1.18
CA ARG A 123 7.15 -4.36 -1.26
C ARG A 123 7.13 -5.02 -2.64
N CYS A 124 6.97 -6.34 -2.68
CA CYS A 124 6.78 -7.09 -3.92
C CYS A 124 5.35 -7.61 -4.00
N ARG A 125 4.74 -7.50 -5.18
CA ARG A 125 3.40 -8.03 -5.46
C ARG A 125 3.41 -8.74 -6.79
N TYR A 126 2.95 -9.98 -6.82
CA TYR A 126 2.87 -10.78 -8.04
C TYR A 126 4.21 -10.83 -8.80
N GLY A 127 5.32 -10.90 -8.07
CA GLY A 127 6.68 -10.89 -8.64
C GLY A 127 7.21 -9.53 -9.08
N LEU A 128 6.46 -8.43 -8.89
CA LEU A 128 6.88 -7.08 -9.25
C LEU A 128 7.39 -6.34 -8.00
N PRO A 129 8.71 -6.11 -7.88
CA PRO A 129 9.27 -5.31 -6.79
C PRO A 129 8.92 -3.83 -6.96
N GLY A 130 8.55 -3.18 -5.86
CA GLY A 130 8.35 -1.74 -5.77
C GLY A 130 8.96 -1.17 -4.50
N LEU A 131 9.39 0.09 -4.55
CA LEU A 131 9.83 0.82 -3.36
C LEU A 131 8.68 0.90 -2.35
N ALA A 132 9.02 0.80 -1.07
CA ALA A 132 8.09 1.08 0.02
C ALA A 132 7.62 2.55 -0.07
N ARG A 133 6.48 2.78 -0.72
CA ARG A 133 5.82 4.08 -0.65
C ARG A 133 5.17 4.19 0.72
N PRO A 134 5.29 5.33 1.42
CA PRO A 134 4.49 5.56 2.61
C PRO A 134 3.02 5.31 2.24
N ARG A 135 2.34 4.44 3.01
CA ARG A 135 0.90 4.18 2.81
C ARG A 135 0.12 5.48 2.66
N LEU A 136 0.55 6.51 3.40
CA LEU A 136 0.05 7.87 3.30
C LEU A 136 1.16 8.89 3.57
N ASN A 137 1.40 9.83 2.64
CA ASN A 137 2.42 10.88 2.79
C ASN A 137 1.78 12.28 2.85
N ARG A 138 1.84 12.90 4.03
CA ARG A 138 1.23 14.21 4.29
C ARG A 138 1.85 15.34 3.47
N LEU A 139 3.16 15.32 3.27
CA LEU A 139 3.86 16.33 2.49
C LEU A 139 3.52 16.22 1.00
N ALA A 140 3.45 14.98 0.48
CA ALA A 140 3.02 14.74 -0.89
C ALA A 140 1.57 15.19 -1.09
N PHE A 141 0.64 14.80 -0.20
CA PHE A 141 -0.74 15.26 -0.26
C PHE A 141 -0.86 16.79 -0.24
N LYS A 142 -0.15 17.45 0.69
CA LYS A 142 -0.09 18.92 0.75
C LYS A 142 0.42 19.55 -0.53
N ARG A 143 1.44 18.96 -1.16
CA ARG A 143 2.00 19.45 -2.43
C ARG A 143 0.98 19.33 -3.56
N GLU A 144 0.33 18.17 -3.71
CA GLU A 144 -0.69 17.98 -4.74
C GLU A 144 -1.89 18.89 -4.52
N TYR A 145 -2.40 18.99 -3.29
CA TYR A 145 -3.45 19.94 -2.94
C TYR A 145 -3.06 21.36 -3.34
N LYS A 146 -1.86 21.82 -2.95
CA LYS A 146 -1.40 23.19 -3.23
C LYS A 146 -1.32 23.47 -4.73
N ARG A 147 -0.88 22.48 -5.49
CA ARG A 147 -0.76 22.59 -6.94
C ARG A 147 -2.11 22.70 -7.63
N THR A 148 -3.09 21.91 -7.19
CA THR A 148 -4.42 21.87 -7.81
C THR A 148 -5.34 23.01 -7.35
N PHE A 149 -5.32 23.37 -6.07
CA PHE A 149 -6.28 24.33 -5.48
C PHE A 149 -5.66 25.64 -4.99
N GLY A 150 -4.33 25.79 -5.04
CA GLY A 150 -3.63 26.92 -4.44
C GLY A 150 -3.37 26.76 -2.95
N ILE A 151 -2.97 27.84 -2.27
CA ILE A 151 -2.54 27.78 -0.85
C ILE A 151 -3.76 27.69 0.07
N PRO A 152 -3.98 26.58 0.80
CA PRO A 152 -5.10 26.46 1.73
C PRO A 152 -4.86 27.23 3.03
N LYS A 153 -5.96 27.54 3.74
CA LYS A 153 -5.90 27.78 5.18
C LYS A 153 -5.46 26.48 5.89
N ALA A 154 -4.64 26.59 6.93
CA ALA A 154 -4.11 25.44 7.65
C ALA A 154 -5.20 24.46 8.10
N GLU A 155 -6.32 24.97 8.60
CA GLU A 155 -7.47 24.17 9.04
C GLU A 155 -8.15 23.38 7.92
N GLN A 156 -8.24 23.93 6.71
CA GLN A 156 -8.86 23.25 5.56
C GLN A 156 -8.03 22.04 5.14
N LEU A 157 -6.71 22.24 5.03
CA LEU A 157 -5.78 21.18 4.70
C LEU A 157 -5.77 20.10 5.79
N GLU A 158 -5.83 20.48 7.07
CA GLU A 158 -5.93 19.53 8.18
C GLU A 158 -7.22 18.71 8.09
N ARG A 159 -8.36 19.34 7.86
CA ARG A 159 -9.65 18.63 7.72
C ARG A 159 -9.59 17.58 6.61
N LEU A 160 -9.18 17.96 5.40
CA LEU A 160 -9.08 17.01 4.29
C LEU A 160 -8.04 15.91 4.54
N TRP A 161 -6.92 16.25 5.17
CA TRP A 161 -5.93 15.26 5.58
C TRP A 161 -6.52 14.23 6.56
N GLN A 162 -7.32 14.67 7.54
CA GLN A 162 -8.00 13.75 8.45
C GLN A 162 -9.01 12.86 7.72
N VAL A 163 -9.76 13.39 6.75
CA VAL A 163 -10.65 12.57 5.90
C VAL A 163 -9.86 11.49 5.18
N VAL A 164 -8.74 11.84 4.54
CA VAL A 164 -7.89 10.87 3.83
C VAL A 164 -7.30 9.83 4.78
N LEU A 165 -6.85 10.25 5.96
CA LEU A 165 -6.31 9.37 6.98
C LEU A 165 -7.36 8.37 7.48
N GLU A 166 -8.58 8.82 7.75
CA GLU A 166 -9.67 7.95 8.21
C GLU A 166 -10.16 7.03 7.09
N ALA A 167 -10.26 7.53 5.86
CA ALA A 167 -10.55 6.69 4.68
C ALA A 167 -9.50 5.60 4.48
N SER A 168 -8.22 5.87 4.77
CA SER A 168 -7.14 4.87 4.65
C SER A 168 -7.26 3.69 5.63
N ARG A 169 -8.12 3.82 6.65
CA ARG A 169 -8.39 2.77 7.63
C ARG A 169 -9.55 1.86 7.23
N GLN A 170 -10.26 2.17 6.15
CA GLN A 170 -11.33 1.31 5.67
C GLN A 170 -10.79 -0.05 5.24
N PRO A 171 -11.48 -1.16 5.57
CA PRO A 171 -11.05 -2.49 5.16
C PRO A 171 -11.26 -2.74 3.65
N LYS A 172 -12.10 -1.94 3.01
CA LYS A 172 -12.37 -1.99 1.57
C LYS A 172 -11.74 -0.78 0.89
N GLY A 173 -11.42 -0.91 -0.40
CA GLY A 173 -10.88 0.21 -1.18
C GLY A 173 -11.87 1.39 -1.22
N THR A 174 -11.37 2.60 -0.98
CA THR A 174 -12.14 3.83 -0.87
C THR A 174 -11.72 4.83 -1.94
N LEU A 175 -12.67 5.65 -2.40
CA LEU A 175 -12.43 6.68 -3.40
C LEU A 175 -12.95 8.03 -2.89
N LEU A 176 -12.06 9.01 -2.78
CA LEU A 176 -12.42 10.39 -2.43
C LEU A 176 -12.14 11.28 -3.63
N VAL A 177 -13.10 12.12 -4.01
CA VAL A 177 -12.95 13.10 -5.09
C VAL A 177 -13.09 14.49 -4.48
N VAL A 178 -12.08 15.32 -4.66
CA VAL A 178 -12.08 16.73 -4.26
C VAL A 178 -12.12 17.58 -5.52
N SER A 179 -13.14 18.40 -5.70
CA SER A 179 -13.31 19.28 -6.88
C SER A 179 -13.74 20.67 -6.46
N THR A 180 -13.22 21.71 -7.12
CA THR A 180 -13.68 23.10 -6.88
C THR A 180 -15.16 23.29 -7.19
N GLU A 181 -15.74 22.45 -8.06
CA GLU A 181 -17.15 22.48 -8.46
C GLU A 181 -17.92 21.27 -7.93
N ALA A 182 -17.59 20.80 -6.71
CA ALA A 182 -18.18 19.60 -6.12
C ALA A 182 -19.72 19.62 -6.06
N LEU A 183 -20.33 20.76 -5.78
CA LEU A 183 -21.80 20.90 -5.77
C LEU A 183 -22.41 20.71 -7.16
N ALA A 184 -21.83 21.34 -8.18
CA ALA A 184 -22.30 21.22 -9.55
C ALA A 184 -22.08 19.79 -10.09
N GLU A 185 -20.94 19.19 -9.76
CA GLU A 185 -20.66 17.79 -10.10
C GLU A 185 -21.62 16.81 -9.40
N ALA A 186 -21.99 17.08 -8.15
CA ALA A 186 -23.00 16.29 -7.45
C ALA A 186 -24.35 16.34 -8.18
N ASP A 187 -24.80 17.53 -8.62
CA ASP A 187 -26.05 17.65 -9.38
C ASP A 187 -25.96 16.99 -10.76
N ARG A 188 -24.83 17.14 -11.47
CA ARG A 188 -24.58 16.49 -12.77
C ARG A 188 -24.67 14.97 -12.65
N LEU A 189 -24.14 14.40 -11.57
CA LEU A 189 -24.09 12.96 -11.29
C LEU A 189 -25.24 12.47 -10.40
N LYS A 190 -26.30 13.26 -10.15
CA LYS A 190 -27.36 12.93 -9.18
C LYS A 190 -28.12 11.63 -9.44
N LEU A 191 -28.14 11.13 -10.68
CA LEU A 191 -28.75 9.84 -11.03
C LEU A 191 -27.81 8.65 -10.76
N GLN A 192 -26.55 8.92 -10.40
CA GLN A 192 -25.48 7.95 -10.20
C GLN A 192 -24.77 8.14 -8.84
N CYS A 193 -25.44 8.78 -7.89
CA CYS A 193 -24.98 8.95 -6.51
C CYS A 193 -26.16 9.18 -5.57
N THR A 194 -25.87 9.24 -4.27
CA THR A 194 -26.81 9.77 -3.28
C THR A 194 -26.39 11.19 -2.90
N LEU A 195 -27.26 12.17 -3.19
CA LEU A 195 -27.08 13.55 -2.72
C LEU A 195 -27.31 13.61 -1.21
N ILE A 196 -26.51 14.43 -0.54
CA ILE A 196 -26.68 14.72 0.88
C ILE A 196 -26.67 16.24 1.09
N GLU A 197 -27.28 16.69 2.19
CA GLU A 197 -27.08 18.06 2.64
C GLU A 197 -25.58 18.31 2.90
N PRO A 198 -25.00 19.43 2.43
CA PRO A 198 -23.57 19.69 2.56
C PRO A 198 -23.10 19.58 4.01
N VAL A 199 -22.15 18.67 4.27
CA VAL A 199 -21.66 18.39 5.62
C VAL A 199 -20.14 18.35 5.66
N VAL A 200 -19.55 18.97 6.69
CA VAL A 200 -18.12 18.86 6.94
C VAL A 200 -17.82 17.46 7.48
N LEU A 201 -16.91 16.74 6.82
CA LEU A 201 -16.55 15.40 7.25
C LEU A 201 -15.71 15.43 8.53
N THR A 202 -16.27 14.84 9.59
CA THR A 202 -15.54 14.43 10.80
C THR A 202 -15.02 12.99 10.61
N PRO A 203 -14.13 12.48 11.49
CA PRO A 203 -13.71 11.09 11.43
C PRO A 203 -14.87 10.09 11.41
N THR A 204 -15.87 10.29 12.27
CA THR A 204 -17.06 9.43 12.34
C THR A 204 -17.88 9.49 11.05
N ILE A 205 -18.15 10.69 10.52
CA ILE A 205 -18.92 10.82 9.27
C ILE A 205 -18.14 10.21 8.11
N THR A 206 -16.82 10.45 8.04
CA THR A 206 -15.94 9.85 7.03
C THR A 206 -16.11 8.34 7.00
N GLN A 207 -16.04 7.68 8.17
CA GLN A 207 -16.18 6.23 8.26
C GLN A 207 -17.53 5.73 7.72
N LEU A 208 -18.62 6.45 8.02
CA LEU A 208 -19.97 6.10 7.55
C LEU A 208 -20.09 6.24 6.03
N VAL A 209 -19.66 7.37 5.47
CA VAL A 209 -19.84 7.65 4.04
C VAL A 209 -18.91 6.84 3.14
N THR A 210 -17.74 6.44 3.65
CA THR A 210 -16.78 5.59 2.91
C THR A 210 -17.06 4.09 3.05
N ALA A 211 -18.08 3.68 3.82
CA ALA A 211 -18.41 2.27 4.03
C ALA A 211 -19.17 1.64 2.86
N ILE A 212 -19.67 2.46 1.93
CA ILE A 212 -20.40 2.03 0.73
C ILE A 212 -19.50 2.05 -0.50
N ASP A 213 -19.90 1.34 -1.56
CA ASP A 213 -19.22 1.40 -2.85
C ASP A 213 -19.46 2.74 -3.58
N GLY A 214 -18.48 3.14 -4.38
CA GLY A 214 -18.47 4.42 -5.09
C GLY A 214 -17.53 5.44 -4.43
N ALA A 215 -17.59 6.69 -4.91
CA ALA A 215 -16.77 7.78 -4.41
C ALA A 215 -17.53 8.70 -3.45
N VAL A 216 -16.78 9.42 -2.62
CA VAL A 216 -17.28 10.54 -1.82
C VAL A 216 -16.82 11.83 -2.47
N LEU A 217 -17.75 12.73 -2.79
CA LEU A 217 -17.46 13.98 -3.50
C LEU A 217 -17.43 15.17 -2.54
N LEU A 218 -16.27 15.84 -2.51
CA LEU A 218 -15.88 16.87 -1.57
C LEU A 218 -15.47 18.14 -2.31
N ASP A 219 -15.64 19.30 -1.67
CA ASP A 219 -14.95 20.52 -2.06
C ASP A 219 -13.56 20.66 -1.40
N PRO A 220 -12.71 21.61 -1.84
CA PRO A 220 -11.41 21.85 -1.22
C PRO A 220 -11.48 22.37 0.23
N GLN A 221 -12.66 22.73 0.73
CA GLN A 221 -12.89 23.22 2.10
C GLN A 221 -13.24 22.09 3.08
N GLY A 222 -13.60 20.91 2.56
CA GLY A 222 -13.93 19.70 3.30
C GLY A 222 -15.43 19.41 3.42
N TYR A 223 -16.29 20.08 2.65
CA TYR A 223 -17.73 19.78 2.60
C TYR A 223 -18.00 18.65 1.62
N CYS A 224 -18.77 17.67 2.07
CA CYS A 224 -19.26 16.55 1.27
C CYS A 224 -20.64 16.87 0.71
N TYR A 225 -20.82 16.63 -0.59
CA TYR A 225 -22.06 16.93 -1.32
C TYR A 225 -22.79 15.67 -1.79
N SER A 226 -22.06 14.58 -2.04
CA SER A 226 -22.65 13.31 -2.43
C SER A 226 -21.77 12.12 -2.08
N ILE A 227 -22.41 10.97 -1.93
CA ILE A 227 -21.79 9.71 -1.52
C ILE A 227 -22.18 8.60 -2.50
N GLY A 228 -21.35 7.56 -2.58
CA GLY A 228 -21.57 6.44 -3.51
C GLY A 228 -21.56 6.87 -4.98
N VAL A 229 -20.75 7.88 -5.31
CA VAL A 229 -20.68 8.45 -6.66
C VAL A 229 -20.02 7.44 -7.60
N ILE A 230 -20.71 7.09 -8.68
CA ILE A 230 -20.12 6.34 -9.78
C ILE A 230 -19.45 7.35 -10.71
N LEU A 231 -18.11 7.34 -10.73
CA LEU A 231 -17.36 8.26 -11.59
C LEU A 231 -17.51 7.86 -13.06
N ASP A 232 -17.84 8.85 -13.88
CA ASP A 232 -17.74 8.76 -15.33
C ASP A 232 -16.33 9.14 -15.81
N GLY A 233 -16.12 9.07 -17.12
CA GLY A 233 -14.86 9.46 -17.73
C GLY A 233 -14.62 8.77 -19.07
N LYS A 234 -13.85 9.43 -19.93
CA LYS A 234 -13.55 8.92 -21.28
C LYS A 234 -12.38 7.94 -21.21
N ALA A 235 -12.50 6.79 -21.87
CA ALA A 235 -11.36 5.91 -22.07
C ALA A 235 -10.41 6.56 -23.09
N THR A 236 -9.25 7.00 -22.62
CA THR A 236 -8.19 7.61 -23.40
C THR A 236 -7.10 6.56 -23.70
N SER A 237 -6.60 6.53 -24.94
CA SER A 237 -5.54 5.59 -25.33
C SER A 237 -4.28 5.82 -24.50
N GLY A 238 -3.72 4.76 -23.90
CA GLY A 238 -2.51 4.84 -23.07
C GLY A 238 -2.72 5.20 -21.59
N HIS A 239 -3.96 5.42 -21.15
CA HIS A 239 -4.26 5.98 -19.82
C HIS A 239 -5.07 5.01 -18.92
N GLY A 240 -4.80 3.71 -19.08
CA GLY A 240 -5.33 2.66 -18.23
C GLY A 240 -4.23 1.70 -17.84
N ASN A 241 -4.23 1.26 -16.58
CA ASN A 241 -3.30 0.25 -16.10
C ASN A 241 -4.08 -1.03 -15.80
N SER A 242 -3.95 -2.03 -16.68
CA SER A 242 -4.60 -3.33 -16.55
C SER A 242 -4.14 -4.13 -15.33
N THR A 243 -2.99 -3.77 -14.75
CA THR A 243 -2.49 -4.37 -13.50
C THR A 243 -3.08 -3.73 -12.24
N ARG A 244 -3.84 -2.64 -12.39
CA ARG A 244 -4.54 -1.93 -11.29
C ARG A 244 -6.05 -2.14 -11.37
N GLY A 245 -6.73 -2.01 -10.24
CA GLY A 245 -8.18 -2.25 -10.12
C GLY A 245 -9.07 -1.19 -10.77
N ALA A 246 -10.38 -1.46 -10.79
CA ALA A 246 -11.38 -0.60 -11.40
C ALA A 246 -11.41 0.83 -10.81
N ARG A 247 -11.36 0.98 -9.48
CA ARG A 247 -11.36 2.30 -8.80
C ARG A 247 -10.20 3.20 -9.26
N TYR A 248 -9.00 2.63 -9.35
CA TYR A 248 -7.81 3.33 -9.84
C TYR A 248 -7.98 3.80 -11.29
N ASN A 249 -8.47 2.92 -12.17
CA ASN A 249 -8.68 3.26 -13.58
C ASN A 249 -9.81 4.28 -13.78
N SER A 250 -10.90 4.19 -13.02
CA SER A 250 -11.98 5.19 -13.04
C SER A 250 -11.49 6.55 -12.54
N ALA A 251 -10.66 6.59 -11.50
CA ALA A 251 -10.05 7.82 -11.00
C ALA A 251 -9.22 8.54 -12.08
N ILE A 252 -8.37 7.80 -12.81
CA ILE A 252 -7.59 8.38 -13.91
C ILE A 252 -8.50 9.02 -14.95
N ARG A 253 -9.50 8.27 -15.44
CA ARG A 253 -10.41 8.76 -16.49
C ARG A 253 -11.18 9.99 -16.03
N TYR A 254 -11.65 10.00 -14.78
CA TYR A 254 -12.37 11.12 -14.22
C TYR A 254 -11.48 12.36 -14.11
N VAL A 255 -10.27 12.24 -13.52
CA VAL A 255 -9.32 13.35 -13.40
C VAL A 255 -8.94 13.93 -14.76
N GLU A 256 -8.70 13.09 -15.76
CA GLU A 256 -8.34 13.54 -17.10
C GLU A 256 -9.48 14.27 -17.81
N SER A 257 -10.71 13.77 -17.68
CA SER A 257 -11.88 14.31 -18.36
C SER A 257 -12.58 15.44 -17.61
N SER A 258 -12.29 15.65 -16.33
CA SER A 258 -12.86 16.75 -15.53
C SER A 258 -12.38 18.09 -16.07
N ASP A 259 -13.28 19.05 -16.31
CA ASP A 259 -12.90 20.40 -16.72
C ASP A 259 -12.44 21.28 -15.56
N PHE A 260 -12.58 20.79 -14.32
CA PHE A 260 -12.32 21.54 -13.10
C PHE A 260 -11.06 21.06 -12.38
N PRO A 261 -10.37 21.93 -11.62
CA PRO A 261 -9.34 21.51 -10.69
C PRO A 261 -9.86 20.39 -9.78
N THR A 262 -9.26 19.22 -9.91
CA THR A 262 -9.73 17.97 -9.30
C THR A 262 -8.55 17.19 -8.73
N LEU A 263 -8.71 16.72 -7.50
CA LEU A 263 -7.79 15.82 -6.82
C LEU A 263 -8.58 14.57 -6.40
N VAL A 264 -8.13 13.40 -6.84
CA VAL A 264 -8.74 12.12 -6.46
C VAL A 264 -7.78 11.34 -5.59
N VAL A 265 -8.29 10.80 -4.48
CA VAL A 265 -7.55 9.93 -3.58
C VAL A 265 -8.13 8.52 -3.71
N VAL A 266 -7.29 7.58 -4.14
CA VAL A 266 -7.62 6.16 -4.25
C VAL A 266 -6.95 5.43 -3.10
N VAL A 267 -7.75 4.91 -2.17
CA VAL A 267 -7.30 3.99 -1.13
C VAL A 267 -7.55 2.57 -1.62
N SER A 268 -6.49 1.78 -1.68
CA SER A 268 -6.57 0.34 -2.00
C SER A 268 -6.88 -0.50 -0.76
N GLU A 269 -7.37 -1.72 -0.96
CA GLU A 269 -7.70 -2.66 0.13
C GLU A 269 -6.49 -3.03 0.99
N ASP A 270 -5.29 -2.94 0.44
CA ASP A 270 -4.02 -3.18 1.14
C ASP A 270 -3.44 -1.92 1.83
N GLY A 271 -4.20 -0.82 1.84
CA GLY A 271 -3.88 0.42 2.52
C GLY A 271 -2.94 1.36 1.77
N MET A 272 -2.57 1.07 0.51
CA MET A 272 -1.86 2.04 -0.33
C MET A 272 -2.80 3.17 -0.76
N VAL A 273 -2.31 4.41 -0.65
CA VAL A 273 -3.04 5.60 -1.08
C VAL A 273 -2.35 6.24 -2.27
N ASP A 274 -3.04 6.30 -3.40
CA ASP A 274 -2.63 7.02 -4.59
C ASP A 274 -3.37 8.37 -4.64
N VAL A 275 -2.63 9.48 -4.83
CA VAL A 275 -3.20 10.83 -5.01
C VAL A 275 -3.00 11.26 -6.45
N MET A 276 -4.09 11.54 -7.15
CA MET A 276 -4.11 11.81 -8.59
C MET A 276 -4.67 13.20 -8.87
N THR A 277 -3.97 13.93 -9.72
CA THR A 277 -4.36 15.24 -10.24
C THR A 277 -4.00 15.26 -11.73
N LYS A 278 -4.54 16.21 -12.50
CA LYS A 278 -4.16 16.33 -13.92
C LYS A 278 -2.65 16.52 -14.06
N GLU A 279 -2.06 17.31 -13.18
CA GLU A 279 -0.63 17.61 -13.20
C GLU A 279 0.21 16.37 -12.82
N SER A 280 -0.21 15.58 -11.82
CA SER A 280 0.55 14.39 -11.41
C SER A 280 0.45 13.27 -12.44
N LEU A 281 -0.67 13.17 -13.15
CA LEU A 281 -0.83 12.24 -14.26
C LEU A 281 -0.01 12.67 -15.48
N ALA A 282 0.17 13.97 -15.73
CA ALA A 282 1.03 14.45 -16.81
C ALA A 282 2.53 14.17 -16.55
N GLU A 283 3.00 14.33 -15.31
CA GLU A 283 4.40 14.08 -14.92
C GLU A 283 4.80 12.61 -15.02
N ASN A 284 3.91 11.69 -14.65
CA ASN A 284 4.19 10.25 -14.75
C ASN A 284 4.22 9.73 -16.21
N ARG A 285 3.94 10.59 -17.20
CA ARG A 285 4.02 10.26 -18.63
C ARG A 285 5.36 10.67 -19.27
N GLY A 286 6.14 11.52 -18.61
CA GLY A 286 7.44 12.01 -19.07
C GLY A 286 8.59 11.18 -18.52
#